data_AF-A0A315XIM7-F1
#
_entry.id   AF-A0A315XIM7-F1
#
_cell.length_a   1.000
_cell.length_b   1.000
_cell.length_c   1.000
_cell.angle_alpha   90.00
_cell.angle_beta   90.00
_cell.angle_gamma   90.00
#
_symmetry.space_group_name_H-M   'P 1'
#
loop_
_entity.id
_entity.type
_entity.pdbx_description
1 polymer ?
#
loop_
_entity_poly.entity_id
_entity_poly.type
_entity_poly.pdbx_seq_one_letter_code
_entity_poly.pdbx_strand_id
1 'polypeptide(L)' 'MMGGGYWILGLIFWVLVIIGLALLIKYLWEGKRGEESALEILKKKYARGEISKEEFEEKKKDLL' A
#
# COMPACT_ATOMS: atom_id res chain seq x y z
N MET A 1 -4.44 -46.77 9.99
CA MET A 1 -4.14 -45.42 10.50
C MET A 1 -3.75 -44.53 9.32
N MET A 2 -4.69 -43.82 8.72
CA MET A 2 -4.43 -42.86 7.63
C MET A 2 -5.33 -41.65 7.84
N GLY A 3 -4.82 -40.63 8.53
CA GLY A 3 -5.58 -39.41 8.85
C GLY A 3 -4.71 -38.20 9.18
N GLY A 4 -3.41 -38.39 9.46
CA GLY A 4 -2.51 -37.30 9.83
C GLY A 4 -2.02 -36.41 8.68
N GLY A 5 -2.05 -36.89 7.43
CA GLY A 5 -1.51 -36.15 6.29
C GLY A 5 -2.34 -34.92 5.88
N TYR A 6 -3.67 -35.00 6.00
CA TYR A 6 -4.58 -33.92 5.60
C TYR A 6 -4.50 -32.69 6.52
N TRP A 7 -4.14 -32.89 7.78
CA TRP A 7 -3.95 -31.79 8.74
C TRP A 7 -2.71 -30.94 8.40
N ILE A 8 -1.64 -31.58 7.93
CA ILE A 8 -0.41 -30.89 7.52
C ILE A 8 -0.64 -30.10 6.23
N LEU A 9 -1.34 -30.70 5.26
CA LEU A 9 -1.72 -30.01 4.02
C LEU A 9 -2.65 -28.82 4.29
N GLY A 10 -3.58 -28.95 5.24
CA GLY A 10 -4.43 -27.84 5.69
C GLY A 10 -3.62 -26.70 6.32
N LEU A 11 -2.65 -27.01 7.18
CA LEU A 11 -1.76 -26.00 7.77
C LEU A 11 -0.94 -25.26 6.71
N ILE A 12 -0.36 -25.98 5.75
CA ILE A 12 0.42 -25.37 4.65
C ILE A 12 -0.46 -24.45 3.81
N PHE A 13 -1.70 -24.85 3.53
CA PHE A 13 -2.66 -24.01 2.81
C PHE A 13 -2.95 -22.71 3.56
N TRP A 14 -3.20 -22.77 4.87
CA TRP A 14 -3.42 -21.58 5.69
C TRP A 14 -2.19 -20.66 5.76
N VAL A 15 -0.98 -21.23 5.84
CA VAL A 15 0.26 -20.44 5.79
C VAL A 15 0.41 -19.74 4.45
N LEU A 16 0.13 -20.43 3.33
CA LEU A 16 0.14 -19.82 1.99
C LEU A 16 -0.89 -18.69 1.86
N VAL A 17 -2.10 -18.87 2.41
CA VAL A 17 -3.14 -17.82 2.42
C VAL A 17 -2.67 -16.60 3.20
N ILE A 18 -2.08 -16.79 4.39
CA ILE A 18 -1.57 -15.67 5.20
C ILE A 18 -0.44 -14.94 4.47
N ILE A 19 0.50 -15.66 3.84
CA ILE A 19 1.58 -15.06 3.06
C ILE A 19 1.01 -14.27 1.88
N GLY A 20 0.06 -14.85 1.14
CA GLY A 20 -0.60 -14.18 0.02
C GLY A 20 -1.32 -12.90 0.46
N LEU A 21 -2.05 -12.95 1.58
CA LEU A 21 -2.73 -11.79 2.14
C LEU A 21 -1.75 -10.72 2.63
N ALA A 22 -0.68 -11.13 3.31
CA ALA A 22 0.35 -10.21 3.79
C ALA A 22 1.06 -9.50 2.62
N LEU A 23 1.38 -10.22 1.54
CA LEU A 23 1.96 -9.63 0.34
C LEU A 23 1.00 -8.68 -0.37
N LEU A 24 -0.30 -9.03 -0.43
CA LEU A 24 -1.33 -8.16 -1.00
C LEU A 24 -1.45 -6.85 -0.22
N ILE A 25 -1.52 -6.92 1.11
CA ILE A 25 -1.57 -5.73 1.98
C ILE A 25 -0.28 -4.91 1.83
N LYS A 26 0.88 -5.57 1.80
CA LYS A 26 2.18 -4.89 1.63
C LYS A 26 2.23 -4.12 0.30
N TYR A 27 1.80 -4.73 -0.80
CA TYR A 27 1.78 -4.10 -2.12
C TYR A 27 0.80 -2.91 -2.18
N LEU A 28 -0.38 -3.04 -1.57
CA LEU A 28 -1.35 -1.95 -1.46
C LEU A 28 -0.85 -0.79 -0.60
N TRP A 29 -0.09 -1.09 0.47
CA TRP A 29 0.52 -0.05 1.31
C TRP A 29 1.76 0.60 0.68
N GLU A 30 2.59 -0.13 -0.07
CA GLU A 30 3.71 0.47 -0.80
C GLU A 30 3.24 1.44 -1.88
N GLY A 31 2.14 1.13 -2.58
CA GLY A 31 1.49 2.06 -3.52
C GLY A 31 1.00 3.34 -2.84
N LYS A 32 0.30 3.21 -1.70
CA LYS A 32 -0.19 4.38 -0.92
C LYS A 32 0.92 5.21 -0.29
N ARG A 33 2.02 4.60 0.15
CA ARG A 33 3.12 5.32 0.81
C ARG A 33 3.89 6.22 -0.16
N GLY A 34 3.98 5.83 -1.43
CA GLY A 34 4.52 6.68 -2.50
C GLY A 34 3.64 7.90 -2.77
N GLU A 35 2.32 7.70 -2.79
CA GLU A 35 1.31 8.74 -2.97
C GLU A 35 1.27 9.73 -1.79
N GLU A 36 1.26 9.22 -0.54
CA GLU A 36 1.38 10.03 0.67
C GLU A 36 2.68 10.85 0.66
N SER A 37 3.82 10.26 0.27
CA SER A 37 5.09 11.00 0.20
C SER A 37 5.06 12.10 -0.86
N ALA A 38 4.43 11.89 -2.02
CA ALA A 38 4.30 12.89 -3.07
C ALA A 38 3.37 14.04 -2.64
N LEU A 39 2.24 13.71 -2.00
CA LEU A 39 1.31 14.67 -1.43
C LEU A 39 1.95 15.47 -0.27
N GLU A 40 2.75 14.84 0.58
CA GLU A 40 3.50 15.52 1.64
C GLU A 40 4.52 16.52 1.07
N ILE A 41 5.23 16.15 0.00
CA ILE A 41 6.17 17.04 -0.69
C ILE A 41 5.43 18.24 -1.29
N LEU A 42 4.30 18.02 -1.97
CA LEU A 42 3.47 19.08 -2.53
C LEU A 42 2.95 20.03 -1.45
N LYS A 43 2.43 19.48 -0.35
CA LYS A 43 1.91 20.25 0.79
C LYS A 43 3.00 21.09 1.44
N LYS A 44 4.22 20.55 1.56
CA LYS A 44 5.37 21.28 2.11
C LYS A 44 5.80 22.45 1.22
N LYS A 45 5.78 22.28 -0.11
CA LYS A 45 6.07 23.36 -1.07
C LYS A 45 5.00 24.44 -1.06
N TYR A 46 3.73 24.06 -0.98
CA TYR A 46 2.62 25.00 -0.85
C TYR A 46 2.72 25.83 0.44
N ALA A 47 3.03 25.18 1.57
CA ALA A 47 3.22 25.87 2.85
C ALA A 47 4.42 26.84 2.85
N ARG A 48 5.44 26.57 2.03
CA ARG A 48 6.57 27.47 1.81
C ARG A 48 6.28 28.60 0.82
N GLY A 49 5.13 28.55 0.13
CA GLY A 49 4.79 29.49 -0.95
C GLY A 49 5.56 29.26 -2.24
N GLU A 50 6.22 28.11 -2.40
CA GLU A 50 6.99 27.76 -3.61
C GLU A 50 6.09 27.38 -4.79
N ILE A 51 4.82 27.05 -4.55
CA ILE A 51 3.80 26.74 -5.56
C ILE A 51 2.51 27.47 -5.26
N SER A 52 1.75 27.83 -6.30
CA SER A 52 0.43 28.44 -6.13
C SER A 52 -0.62 27.42 -5.66
N LYS A 53 -1.76 27.91 -5.18
CA LYS A 53 -2.91 27.06 -4.84
C LYS A 53 -3.44 26.30 -6.05
N GLU A 54 -3.40 26.89 -7.24
CA GLU A 54 -3.81 26.23 -8.47
C GLU A 54 -2.87 25.08 -8.83
N GLU A 55 -1.54 25.31 -8.77
CA GLU A 55 -0.56 24.25 -9.03
C GLU A 55 -0.65 23.09 -8.04
N PHE A 56 -0.95 23.38 -6.76
CA PHE A 56 -1.17 22.35 -5.75
C PHE A 56 -2.41 21.50 -6.06
N GLU A 57 -3.53 22.13 -6.43
CA GLU A 57 -4.78 21.43 -6.75
C GLU A 57 -4.67 20.60 -8.03
N GLU A 58 -3.96 21.09 -9.06
CA GLU A 58 -3.72 20.34 -10.30
C GLU A 58 -2.89 19.07 -10.03
N LYS A 59 -1.76 19.22 -9.33
CA LYS A 59 -0.86 18.09 -9.03
C LYS A 59 -1.46 17.10 -8.04
N LYS A 60 -2.31 17.56 -7.13
CA LYS A 60 -3.05 16.69 -6.21
C LYS A 60 -4.08 15.83 -6.95
N LYS A 61 -4.75 16.37 -7.97
CA LYS A 61 -5.68 15.62 -8.82
C LYS A 61 -4.98 14.60 -9.71
N ASP A 62 -3.74 14.88 -10.12
CA ASP A 62 -2.95 13.95 -10.94
C ASP A 62 -2.42 12.74 -10.13
N LEU A 63 -2.33 12.89 -8.81
CA LEU A 63 -1.86 11.86 -7.87
C LEU A 63 -2.98 11.00 -7.26
N LEU A 64 -4.26 11.35 -7.47
CA LEU A 64 -5.45 10.67 -6.93
C LEU A 64 -6.20 9.92 -8.03
#